data_AF-A0A3B0Z941-F1
#
_entry.id   AF-A0A3B0Z941-F1
#
_cell.length_a   1.000
_cell.length_b   1.000
_cell.length_c   1.000
_cell.angle_alpha   90.00
_cell.angle_beta   90.00
_cell.angle_gamma   90.00
#
_symmetry.space_group_name_H-M   'P 1'
#
loop_
_entity.id
_entity.type
_entity.pdbx_description
1 polymer ?
#
loop_
_entity_poly.entity_id
_entity_poly.type
_entity_poly.pdbx_seq_one_letter_code
_entity_poly.pdbx_strand_id
1 'polypeptide(L)' 'MSTISSAMNTGLAGIQKGMVDAQQAASKINDASQLKSEPPGKVTEAAIELKQAETQVKASAQVVQTANEMVGSLFDEMA' A
#
# COMPACT_ATOMS: atom_id res chain seq x y z
N MET A 1 20.06 2.29 15.22
CA MET A 1 20.14 2.13 13.74
C MET A 1 19.43 0.89 13.20
N SER A 2 19.28 -0.23 13.94
CA SER A 2 18.58 -1.44 13.46
C SER A 2 17.06 -1.30 13.29
N THR A 3 16.40 -0.44 14.08
CA THR A 3 14.94 -0.23 14.05
C THR A 3 14.47 0.53 12.80
N ILE A 4 15.24 1.52 12.35
CA ILE A 4 14.96 2.31 11.14
C ILE A 4 15.09 1.44 9.89
N SER A 5 16.16 0.65 9.79
CA SER A 5 16.35 -0.29 8.67
C SER A 5 15.23 -1.34 8.63
N SER A 6 14.81 -1.85 9.80
CA SER A 6 13.66 -2.77 9.90
C SER A 6 12.35 -2.10 9.48
N ALA A 7 12.12 -0.85 9.86
CA ALA A 7 10.93 -0.08 9.48
C ALA A 7 10.90 0.21 7.97
N MET A 8 12.03 0.58 7.37
CA MET A 8 12.14 0.79 5.91
C MET A 8 11.86 -0.50 5.14
N ASN A 9 12.43 -1.63 5.56
CA ASN A 9 12.20 -2.91 4.90
C ASN A 9 10.74 -3.35 5.02
N THR A 10 10.12 -3.14 6.19
CA THR A 10 8.70 -3.42 6.43
C THR A 10 7.80 -2.51 5.59
N GLY A 11 8.12 -1.22 5.51
CA GLY A 11 7.40 -0.27 4.67
C GLY A 11 7.51 -0.61 3.19
N LEU A 12 8.70 -0.99 2.70
CA LEU A 12 8.87 -1.41 1.30
C LEU A 12 8.10 -2.71 1.00
N ALA A 13 8.15 -3.70 1.90
CA ALA A 13 7.38 -4.93 1.77
C ALA A 13 5.86 -4.65 1.77
N GLY A 14 5.41 -3.71 2.61
CA GLY A 14 4.02 -3.27 2.65
C GLY A 14 3.57 -2.56 1.36
N ILE A 15 4.43 -1.73 0.77
CA ILE A 15 4.20 -1.11 -0.54
C ILE A 15 4.08 -2.18 -1.63
N GLN A 16 5.03 -3.13 -1.69
CA GLN A 16 5.01 -4.21 -2.68
C GLN A 16 3.73 -5.05 -2.56
N LYS A 17 3.39 -5.46 -1.34
CA LYS A 17 2.17 -6.22 -1.06
C LYS A 17 0.91 -5.45 -1.45
N GLY A 18 0.81 -4.18 -1.04
CA GLY A 18 -0.34 -3.35 -1.37
C GLY A 18 -0.50 -3.10 -2.87
N MET A 19 0.60 -3.01 -3.63
CA MET A 19 0.54 -2.92 -5.09
C MET A 19 0.02 -4.20 -5.74
N VAL A 20 0.44 -5.38 -5.26
CA VAL A 20 -0.09 -6.67 -5.74
C VAL A 20 -1.58 -6.79 -5.42
N ASP A 21 -1.98 -6.46 -4.19
CA ASP A 21 -3.38 -6.52 -3.75
C ASP A 21 -4.24 -5.52 -4.57
N ALA A 22 -3.70 -4.34 -4.91
CA ALA A 22 -4.37 -3.36 -5.78
C ALA A 22 -4.53 -3.86 -7.22
N GLN A 23 -3.50 -4.50 -7.79
CA GLN A 23 -3.59 -5.09 -9.13
C GLN A 23 -4.67 -6.19 -9.18
N GLN A 24 -4.73 -7.05 -8.17
CA GLN A 24 -5.76 -8.09 -8.08
C GLN A 24 -7.17 -7.50 -7.98
N ALA A 25 -7.36 -6.49 -7.13
CA ALA A 25 -8.65 -5.82 -6.99
C ALA A 25 -9.07 -5.14 -8.32
N ALA A 26 -8.13 -4.51 -9.03
CA ALA A 26 -8.39 -3.93 -10.35
C ALA A 26 -8.80 -4.99 -11.38
N SER A 27 -8.16 -6.16 -11.38
CA SER A 27 -8.57 -7.30 -12.23
C SER A 27 -9.98 -7.77 -11.91
N LYS A 28 -10.32 -7.92 -10.62
CA LYS A 28 -11.69 -8.29 -10.19
C LYS A 28 -12.74 -7.28 -10.67
N ILE A 29 -12.43 -5.97 -10.64
CA ILE A 29 -13.33 -4.93 -11.15
C ILE A 29 -13.55 -5.13 -12.66
N ASN A 30 -12.48 -5.34 -13.43
CA ASN A 30 -12.58 -5.57 -14.87
C ASN A 30 -13.40 -6.82 -15.19
N ASP A 31 -13.14 -7.93 -14.50
CA ASP A 31 -13.86 -9.20 -14.71
C ASP A 31 -15.35 -9.07 -14.36
N ALA A 32 -15.66 -8.45 -13.21
CA ALA A 32 -17.04 -8.19 -12.78
C ALA A 32 -17.78 -7.18 -13.69
N SER A 33 -17.04 -6.28 -14.35
CA SER A 33 -17.63 -5.33 -15.32
C SER A 33 -17.92 -5.97 -16.67
N GLN A 34 -17.19 -7.02 -17.07
CA GLN A 34 -17.40 -7.73 -18.33
C GLN A 34 -18.56 -8.73 -18.26
N LEU A 35 -18.81 -9.32 -17.09
CA LEU A 35 -19.94 -10.21 -16.85
C LEU A 35 -21.20 -9.39 -16.52
N LYS A 36 -21.96 -9.00 -17.56
CA LYS A 36 -23.25 -8.28 -17.45
C LYS A 36 -24.32 -8.94 -16.54
N SER A 37 -24.06 -10.15 -16.05
CA SER A 37 -24.95 -10.91 -15.16
C SER A 37 -24.46 -11.02 -13.73
N GLU A 38 -23.30 -10.45 -13.37
CA GLU A 38 -22.87 -10.42 -11.96
C GLU A 38 -23.61 -9.34 -11.17
N PRO A 39 -23.93 -9.61 -9.89
CA PRO A 39 -24.60 -8.64 -9.05
C PRO A 39 -23.70 -7.40 -8.84
N PRO A 40 -24.27 -6.17 -8.84
CA PRO A 40 -23.50 -4.93 -8.66
C PRO A 40 -22.70 -4.86 -7.34
N GLY A 41 -22.99 -5.76 -6.38
CA GLY A 41 -22.19 -5.94 -5.16
C GLY A 41 -20.74 -6.38 -5.42
N LYS A 42 -20.48 -7.18 -6.47
CA LYS A 42 -19.13 -7.69 -6.81
C LYS A 42 -18.17 -6.56 -7.22
N VAL A 43 -18.65 -5.62 -8.04
CA VAL A 43 -17.87 -4.44 -8.44
C VAL A 43 -17.62 -3.53 -7.24
N THR A 44 -18.63 -3.36 -6.37
CA THR A 44 -18.51 -2.54 -5.15
C THR A 44 -17.50 -3.14 -4.18
N GLU A 45 -17.54 -4.45 -3.97
CA GLU A 45 -16.60 -5.18 -3.13
C GLU A 45 -15.17 -5.06 -3.65
N ALA A 46 -14.95 -5.29 -4.95
CA ALA A 46 -13.64 -5.15 -5.57
C ALA A 46 -13.12 -3.69 -5.52
N ALA A 47 -14.01 -2.70 -5.62
CA ALA A 47 -13.64 -1.29 -5.45
C ALA A 47 -13.23 -0.96 -4.00
N ILE A 48 -13.90 -1.57 -3.01
CA ILE A 48 -13.53 -1.45 -1.59
C ILE A 48 -12.18 -2.11 -1.33
N GLU A 49 -11.94 -3.31 -1.87
CA GLU A 49 -10.64 -3.99 -1.80
C GLU A 49 -9.52 -3.13 -2.41
N LEU A 50 -9.77 -2.51 -3.57
CA LEU A 50 -8.81 -1.61 -4.22
C LEU A 50 -8.47 -0.40 -3.32
N LYS A 51 -9.48 0.17 -2.65
CA LYS A 51 -9.27 1.28 -1.71
C LYS A 51 -8.51 0.88 -0.45
N GLN A 52 -8.73 -0.33 0.05
CA GLN A 52 -7.95 -0.87 1.16
C GLN A 52 -6.49 -1.07 0.75
N ALA A 53 -6.24 -1.63 -0.44
CA ALA A 53 -4.90 -1.79 -0.97
C ALA A 53 -4.18 -0.43 -1.16
N GLU A 54 -4.88 0.60 -1.67
CA GLU A 54 -4.37 1.97 -1.75
C GLU A 54 -3.97 2.52 -0.37
N THR A 55 -4.82 2.29 0.64
CA THR A 55 -4.57 2.72 2.03
C THR A 55 -3.37 2.00 2.62
N GLN A 56 -3.22 0.70 2.37
CA GLN A 56 -2.07 -0.11 2.79
C GLN A 56 -0.76 0.43 2.20
N VAL A 57 -0.76 0.77 0.90
CA VAL A 57 0.41 1.36 0.24
C VAL A 57 0.75 2.72 0.85
N LYS A 58 -0.25 3.59 1.05
CA LYS A 58 -0.06 4.92 1.65
C LYS A 58 0.51 4.83 3.06
N ALA A 59 -0.04 3.97 3.91
CA ALA A 59 0.45 3.76 5.26
C ALA A 59 1.91 3.25 5.26
N SER A 60 2.22 2.32 4.36
CA SER A 60 3.57 1.77 4.24
C SER A 60 4.57 2.81 3.69
N ALA A 61 4.14 3.68 2.76
CA ALA A 61 4.92 4.81 2.29
C ALA A 61 5.19 5.83 3.40
N GLN A 62 4.20 6.11 4.25
CA GLN A 62 4.38 6.96 5.43
C GLN A 62 5.44 6.39 6.38
N VAL A 63 5.47 5.08 6.61
CA VAL A 63 6.51 4.44 7.43
C VAL A 63 7.90 4.63 6.84
N VAL A 64 8.06 4.46 5.52
CA VAL A 64 9.35 4.70 4.84
C VAL A 64 9.76 6.17 4.94
N GLN A 65 8.82 7.10 4.72
CA GLN A 65 9.07 8.53 4.84
C GLN A 65 9.50 8.92 6.25
N THR A 66 8.75 8.51 7.28
CA THR A 66 9.09 8.80 8.68
C THR A 66 10.43 8.18 9.07
N ALA A 67 10.74 6.97 8.58
CA ALA A 67 12.06 6.39 8.78
C ALA A 67 13.18 7.23 8.13
N ASN A 68 12.96 7.79 6.94
CA ASN A 68 13.91 8.69 6.27
C ASN A 68 14.07 10.03 6.99
N GLU A 69 12.98 10.63 7.47
CA GLU A 69 13.00 11.87 8.26
C GLU A 69 13.79 11.69 9.56
N MET A 70 13.61 10.56 10.26
CA MET A 70 14.38 10.24 11.47
C MET A 70 15.87 10.07 11.19
N VAL A 71 16.25 9.57 10.01
CA VAL A 71 17.67 9.51 9.62
C VAL A 71 18.21 10.92 9.36
N GLY A 72 17.45 11.75 8.64
CA GLY A 72 17.83 13.13 8.35
C GLY A 72 18.01 13.98 9.61
N SER A 73 17.08 13.88 10.57
CA SER A 73 17.18 14.61 11.84
C SER A 73 18.38 14.16 12.69
N LEU A 74 18.70 12.86 12.71
CA LEU A 74 19.90 12.36 13.39
C LEU A 74 21.19 12.88 12.74
N PHE A 75 21.22 13.10 11.43
CA PHE A 75 22.38 13.70 10.76
C PHE A 75 22.52 15.20 11.06
N ASP A 76 21.42 15.94 11.09
CA ASP A 76 21.40 17.38 11.38
C ASP A 76 21.86 17.68 12.81
N GLU A 77 21.49 16.84 13.78
CA GLU A 77 21.89 16.99 15.19
C GLU A 77 23.38 16.63 15.44
N MET A 78 24.03 15.92 14.51
CA MET A 78 25.46 15.60 14.55
C MET A 78 26.36 16.60 13.81
N ALA A 79 25.78 17.53 13.04
CA ALA A 79 26.49 18.55 12.26
C ALA A 79 26.76 19.83 13.08
#